data_AF-A0A3B8LN56-F1
#
_entry.id   AF-A0A3B8LN56-F1
#
_cell.length_a   1.000
_cell.length_b   1.000
_cell.length_c   1.000
_cell.angle_alpha   90.00
_cell.angle_beta   90.00
_cell.angle_gamma   90.00
#
_symmetry.space_group_name_H-M   'P 1'
#
loop_
_entity.id
_entity.type
_entity.pdbx_description
1 polymer ?
#
loop_
_entity_poly.entity_id
_entity_poly.type
_entity_poly.pdbx_seq_one_letter_code
_entity_poly.pdbx_strand_id
1 'polypeptide(L)' 'MGTVVVTGANRGIGLEFCRQLKERGEQVIALCRSSSEALDALGV' A
#
# COMPACT_ATOMS: atom_id res chain seq x y z
N MET A 1 -14.48 -0.74 6.12
CA MET A 1 -14.36 -0.07 4.82
C MET A 1 -14.23 1.42 5.03
N GLY A 2 -12.99 1.86 5.14
CA GLY A 2 -12.53 3.23 5.14
C GLY A 2 -11.36 3.39 4.17
N THR A 3 -10.96 4.64 3.96
CA THR A 3 -9.85 4.98 3.08
C THR A 3 -8.59 5.24 3.92
N VAL A 4 -7.50 4.56 3.62
CA VAL A 4 -6.24 4.63 4.38
C VAL A 4 -5.11 5.11 3.49
N VAL A 5 -4.40 6.15 3.92
CA VAL A 5 -3.20 6.64 3.24
C VAL A 5 -1.96 6.05 3.90
N VAL A 6 -1.11 5.39 3.12
CA VAL A 6 0.18 4.85 3.58
C VAL A 6 1.31 5.60 2.90
N THR A 7 2.14 6.30 3.68
CA THR A 7 3.35 6.96 3.16
C THR A 7 4.57 6.06 3.32
N GLY A 8 5.54 6.18 2.41
CA GLY A 8 6.69 5.28 2.40
C GLY A 8 6.36 3.86 1.93
N ALA A 9 5.35 3.72 1.06
CA ALA A 9 4.80 2.43 0.64
C ALA A 9 5.70 1.59 -0.30
N ASN A 10 6.82 2.12 -0.80
CA ASN A 10 7.67 1.45 -1.80
C ASN A 10 8.26 0.11 -1.31
N ARG A 11 8.51 -0.06 0.01
CA ARG A 11 9.16 -1.25 0.58
C ARG A 11 8.92 -1.37 2.09
N GLY A 12 9.35 -2.49 2.67
CA GLY A 12 9.37 -2.70 4.11
C GLY A 12 7.97 -2.62 4.74
N ILE A 13 7.86 -1.96 5.89
CA ILE A 13 6.62 -1.89 6.66
C ILE A 13 5.50 -1.17 5.90
N GLY A 14 5.83 -0.13 5.14
CA GLY A 14 4.82 0.59 4.34
C GLY A 14 4.16 -0.32 3.30
N LEU A 15 4.96 -1.11 2.58
CA LEU A 15 4.47 -2.09 1.61
C LEU A 15 3.61 -3.17 2.28
N GLU A 16 4.05 -3.67 3.43
CA GLU A 16 3.32 -4.70 4.16
C GLU A 16 1.99 -4.19 4.72
N PHE A 17 1.93 -2.92 5.15
CA PHE A 17 0.66 -2.30 5.50
C PHE A 17 -0.29 -2.20 4.31
N CYS A 18 0.18 -1.80 3.14
CA CYS A 18 -0.65 -1.79 1.93
C CYS A 18 -1.26 -3.17 1.65
N ARG A 19 -0.45 -4.24 1.76
CA ARG A 19 -0.91 -5.63 1.58
C ARG A 19 -2.00 -6.01 2.58
N GLN A 20 -1.71 -5.87 3.88
CA GLN A 20 -2.65 -6.28 4.94
C GLN A 20 -3.93 -5.43 4.94
N LEU A 21 -3.85 -4.13 4.68
CA LEU A 21 -5.02 -3.25 4.64
C LEU A 21 -5.91 -3.57 3.43
N LYS A 22 -5.31 -3.87 2.27
CA LYS A 22 -6.07 -4.35 1.11
C LYS A 22 -6.75 -5.68 1.38
N GLU A 23 -6.06 -6.65 2.00
CA GLU A 23 -6.64 -7.95 2.39
C GLU A 23 -7.80 -7.81 3.39
N ARG A 24 -7.77 -6.78 4.24
CA ARG A 24 -8.87 -6.43 5.14
C ARG A 24 -10.05 -5.75 4.46
N GLY A 25 -9.95 -5.46 3.16
CA GLY A 25 -10.99 -4.81 2.36
C GLY A 25 -11.04 -3.29 2.53
N GLU A 26 -9.94 -2.65 2.97
CA GLU A 26 -9.85 -1.19 3.00
C GLU A 26 -9.45 -0.63 1.63
N GLN A 27 -9.85 0.61 1.34
CA GLN A 27 -9.35 1.34 0.18
C GLN A 27 -8.01 1.98 0.55
N VAL A 28 -6.92 1.49 -0.03
CA VAL A 28 -5.56 1.95 0.28
C VAL A 28 -5.11 2.97 -0.76
N ILE A 29 -4.50 4.07 -0.32
CA ILE A 29 -3.80 5.03 -1.19
C ILE A 29 -2.32 5.01 -0.80
N ALA A 30 -1.49 4.48 -1.68
CA ALA A 30 -0.05 4.34 -1.44
C ALA A 30 0.74 5.56 -1.94
N LEU A 31 1.55 6.17 -1.09
CA LEU A 31 2.42 7.30 -1.43
C LEU A 31 3.90 6.93 -1.28
N CYS A 32 4.68 7.18 -2.33
CA CYS A 32 6.12 6.97 -2.35
C CYS A 32 6.80 7.89 -3.38
N ARG A 33 8.15 7.96 -3.36
CA ARG A 33 8.93 8.74 -4.33
C ARG A 33 9.02 8.08 -5.71
N SER A 34 9.01 6.76 -5.72
CA SER A 34 9.05 5.90 -6.90
C SER A 34 8.33 4.62 -6.52
N SER A 35 7.49 4.07 -7.40
CA SER A 35 6.86 2.78 -7.12
C SER A 35 7.89 1.64 -7.19
N SER A 36 7.50 0.47 -6.72
CA SER A 36 8.26 -0.77 -6.87
C SER A 36 7.34 -1.81 -7.50
N GLU A 37 7.90 -2.78 -8.22
CA GLU A 37 7.12 -3.89 -8.80
C GLU A 37 6.26 -4.60 -7.75
N ALA A 38 6.77 -4.74 -6.53
CA ALA A 38 6.04 -5.32 -5.42
C ALA A 38 4.84 -4.47 -4.99
N LEU A 39 4.97 -3.14 -4.96
CA LEU A 39 3.85 -2.24 -4.68
C LEU A 39 2.84 -2.23 -5.83
N ASP A 40 3.31 -2.21 -7.06
CA ASP A 40 2.45 -2.19 -8.26
C ASP A 40 1.63 -3.48 -8.38
N ALA A 41 2.22 -4.62 -8.04
CA ALA A 41 1.54 -5.92 -7.98
C ALA A 41 0.42 -5.98 -6.93
N LEU A 42 0.47 -5.13 -5.88
CA LEU A 42 -0.61 -5.06 -4.91
C LEU A 42 -1.86 -4.41 -5.50
N GLY A 43 -1.77 -3.60 -6.56
CA GLY A 43 -2.92 -2.91 -7.17
C GLY A 43 -3.76 -2.13 -6.16
N VAL A 44 -3.07 -1.40 -5.27
CA VAL A 44 -3.64 -0.41 -4.34
C VAL A 44 -3.55 0.99 -4.92
#